data_AF-A0A8X6GTW0-F1
#
_entry.id   AF-A0A8X6GTW0-F1
#
_cell.length_a   1.000
_cell.length_b   1.000
_cell.length_c   1.000
_cell.angle_alpha   90.00
_cell.angle_beta   90.00
_cell.angle_gamma   90.00
#
_symmetry.space_group_name_H-M   'P 1'
#
loop_
_entity.id
_entity.type
_entity.pdbx_description
1 polymer ?
#
loop_
_entity_poly.entity_id
_entity_poly.type
_entity_poly.pdbx_seq_one_letter_code
_entity_poly.pdbx_strand_id
1 'polypeptide(L)'
;GTQISNLPYDIFSNMPSLQGVFLSHTYIVTVEETVFGQIFSQLNFLYMEGNAIDCNCQMKWLAKQNEFPSNLKVTCTKPESVEGLSISQLKPSHFAHCE
;
A
#
# COMPACT_ATOMS: atom_id res chain seq x y z
N GLY A 1 19.47 2.36 -3.94
CA GLY A 1 18.19 2.27 -3.23
C GLY A 1 18.46 1.88 -1.80
N THR A 2 17.72 2.45 -0.85
CA THR A 2 17.74 2.01 0.54
C THR A 2 17.01 0.68 0.65
N GLN A 3 17.50 -0.28 1.45
CA GLN A 3 16.86 -1.59 1.60
C GLN A 3 15.92 -1.57 2.82
N ILE A 4 14.64 -1.27 2.62
CA ILE A 4 13.61 -1.28 3.67
C ILE A 4 12.47 -2.18 3.20
N SER A 5 12.45 -3.43 3.65
CA SER A 5 11.42 -4.40 3.27
C SER A 5 10.26 -4.48 4.26
N ASN A 6 10.49 -4.11 5.53
CA ASN A 6 9.51 -4.18 6.61
C ASN A 6 9.57 -2.88 7.43
N LEU A 7 8.42 -2.44 7.92
CA LEU A 7 8.31 -1.26 8.78
C LEU A 7 7.85 -1.69 10.18
N PRO A 8 8.45 -1.14 11.25
CA PRO A 8 7.94 -1.32 12.61
C PRO A 8 6.48 -0.87 12.73
N TYR A 9 5.69 -1.56 13.55
CA TYR A 9 4.26 -1.28 13.74
C TYR A 9 3.98 0.12 14.33
N ASP A 10 4.94 0.69 15.04
CA ASP A 10 4.84 1.97 15.76
C ASP A 10 5.50 3.15 15.02
N ILE A 11 6.00 2.93 13.80
CA ILE A 11 6.80 3.93 13.08
C ILE A 11 6.06 5.26 12.87
N PHE A 12 4.73 5.25 12.84
CA PHE A 12 3.90 6.43 12.64
C PHE A 12 3.18 6.95 13.90
N SER A 13 3.35 6.31 15.06
CA SER A 13 2.51 6.57 16.25
C SER A 13 2.58 8.00 16.80
N ASN A 14 3.62 8.77 16.47
CA ASN A 14 3.79 10.16 16.91
C ASN A 14 3.85 11.15 15.73
N MET A 15 3.16 10.85 14.62
CA MET A 15 3.14 11.69 13.42
C MET A 15 1.72 12.18 13.08
N PRO A 16 1.08 12.99 13.95
CA PRO A 16 -0.33 13.40 13.77
C PRO A 16 -0.58 14.30 12.55
N SER A 17 0.47 14.90 11.99
CA SER A 17 0.40 15.74 10.78
C SER A 17 1.07 15.08 9.58
N LEU A 18 1.26 13.75 9.58
CA LEU A 18 1.81 13.03 8.45
C LEU A 18 0.91 13.18 7.22
N GLN A 19 1.48 13.62 6.11
CA GLN A 19 0.76 13.86 4.85
C GLN A 19 1.31 13.04 3.69
N GLY A 20 2.55 12.56 3.79
CA GLY A 20 3.21 11.88 2.70
C GLY A 20 4.10 10.75 3.17
N VAL A 21 3.97 9.60 2.53
CA VAL A 21 4.82 8.44 2.72
C VAL A 21 5.45 8.06 1.36
N PHE A 22 6.78 8.10 1.30
CA PHE A 22 7.55 7.88 0.09
C PHE A 22 8.47 6.68 0.28
N LEU A 23 8.06 5.53 -0.26
CA LEU A 23 8.75 4.23 -0.12
C LEU A 23 9.20 3.70 -1.48
N SER A 24 9.33 4.57 -2.49
CA SER A 24 9.77 4.18 -3.83
C SER A 24 11.17 3.57 -3.82
N HIS A 25 11.37 2.47 -4.57
CA HIS A 25 12.65 1.76 -4.66
C HIS A 25 13.25 1.32 -3.31
N THR A 26 12.39 0.83 -2.40
CA THR A 26 12.79 0.36 -1.06
C THR A 26 12.72 -1.15 -0.87
N TYR A 27 12.26 -1.91 -1.89
CA TYR A 27 12.00 -3.35 -1.85
C TYR A 27 10.81 -3.77 -0.97
N ILE A 28 9.87 -2.85 -0.72
CA ILE A 28 8.58 -3.20 -0.12
C ILE A 28 7.81 -4.10 -1.08
N VAL A 29 7.14 -5.12 -0.54
CA VAL A 29 6.30 -6.05 -1.31
C VAL A 29 4.84 -5.89 -0.92
N THR A 30 4.56 -5.80 0.37
CA THR A 30 3.22 -5.54 0.93
C THR A 30 3.31 -4.51 2.04
N VAL A 31 2.18 -3.90 2.39
CA VAL A 31 2.04 -3.03 3.55
C VAL A 31 0.91 -3.55 4.44
N GLU A 32 1.17 -3.58 5.75
CA GLU A 32 0.23 -4.13 6.72
C GLU A 32 -0.75 -3.07 7.23
N GLU A 33 -2.01 -3.47 7.43
CA GLU A 33 -3.05 -2.61 8.01
C GLU A 33 -2.69 -2.14 9.42
N THR A 34 -2.01 -2.99 10.18
CA THR A 34 -1.50 -2.71 11.54
C THR A 34 -0.54 -1.52 11.58
N VAL A 35 0.19 -1.28 10.49
CA VAL A 35 1.18 -0.19 10.36
C VAL A 35 0.54 1.05 9.73
N PHE A 36 -0.16 0.89 8.61
CA PHE A 36 -0.64 2.02 7.79
C PHE A 36 -2.09 2.42 8.04
N GLY A 37 -2.92 1.53 8.58
CA GLY A 37 -4.37 1.74 8.66
C GLY A 37 -4.75 3.00 9.45
N GLN A 38 -4.00 3.32 10.51
CA GLN A 38 -4.27 4.50 11.35
C GLN A 38 -3.96 5.83 10.65
N ILE A 39 -3.03 5.85 9.71
CA ILE A 39 -2.61 7.07 9.01
C ILE A 39 -3.18 7.19 7.61
N PHE A 40 -3.75 6.13 7.04
CA PHE A 40 -4.06 6.10 5.61
C PHE A 40 -5.02 7.22 5.18
N SER A 41 -6.04 7.52 6.01
CA SER A 41 -7.05 8.54 5.74
C SER A 41 -6.54 9.98 5.79
N GLN A 42 -5.38 10.24 6.42
CA GLN A 42 -4.77 11.59 6.47
C GLN A 42 -3.69 11.80 5.39
N LEU A 43 -3.34 10.76 4.62
CA LEU A 43 -2.30 10.86 3.61
C LEU A 43 -2.82 11.56 2.34
N ASN A 44 -2.03 12.51 1.87
CA ASN A 44 -2.17 13.12 0.55
C ASN A 44 -1.25 12.47 -0.49
N PHE A 45 -0.16 11.85 -0.05
CA PHE A 45 0.84 11.20 -0.91
C PHE A 45 1.20 9.80 -0.38
N LEU A 46 1.10 8.79 -1.24
CA LEU A 46 1.62 7.45 -0.98
C LEU A 46 2.29 6.91 -2.24
N TYR A 47 3.61 6.91 -2.25
CA TYR A 47 4.41 6.45 -3.40
C TYR A 47 5.18 5.18 -3.05
N MET A 48 4.99 4.15 -3.85
CA MET A 48 5.69 2.86 -3.74
C MET A 48 6.19 2.37 -5.11
N GLU A 49 6.38 3.28 -6.06
CA GLU A 49 6.86 2.97 -7.42
C GLU A 49 8.28 2.37 -7.39
N GLY A 50 8.60 1.49 -8.35
CA GLY A 50 9.89 0.81 -8.40
C GLY A 50 10.07 -0.31 -7.37
N ASN A 51 8.98 -0.78 -6.75
CA ASN A 51 8.94 -1.94 -5.87
C ASN A 51 8.16 -3.10 -6.51
N ALA A 52 8.42 -4.33 -6.07
CA ALA A 52 7.69 -5.52 -6.51
C ALA A 52 6.42 -5.73 -5.67
N ILE A 53 5.45 -4.82 -5.79
CA ILE A 53 4.23 -4.84 -4.98
C ILE A 53 3.39 -6.07 -5.31
N ASP A 54 3.10 -6.88 -4.29
CA ASP A 54 2.25 -8.07 -4.38
C ASP A 54 0.86 -7.78 -3.80
N CYS A 55 -0.11 -7.54 -4.66
CA CYS A 55 -1.50 -7.25 -4.33
C CYS A 55 -2.30 -8.53 -3.99
N ASN A 56 -1.72 -9.39 -3.15
CA ASN A 56 -2.36 -10.59 -2.61
C ASN A 56 -3.32 -10.27 -1.44
N CYS A 57 -3.78 -11.31 -0.74
CA CYS A 57 -4.72 -11.18 0.39
C CYS A 57 -4.28 -10.20 1.50
N GLN A 58 -2.97 -10.04 1.74
CA GLN A 58 -2.46 -9.09 2.72
C GLN A 58 -2.72 -7.63 2.32
N MET A 59 -2.87 -7.34 1.03
CA MET A 59 -3.14 -6.00 0.49
C MET A 59 -4.63 -5.70 0.35
N LYS A 60 -5.51 -6.64 0.70
CA LYS A 60 -6.98 -6.52 0.60
C LYS A 60 -7.52 -5.33 1.38
N TRP A 61 -6.94 -5.00 2.53
CA TRP A 61 -7.38 -3.85 3.35
C TRP A 61 -7.21 -2.53 2.58
N LEU A 62 -6.10 -2.37 1.86
CA LEU A 62 -5.75 -1.15 1.14
C LEU A 62 -6.62 -0.97 -0.11
N ALA A 63 -6.89 -2.06 -0.84
CA ALA A 63 -7.75 -2.03 -2.01
C ALA A 63 -9.23 -1.73 -1.68
N LYS A 64 -9.66 -1.94 -0.43
CA LYS A 64 -11.03 -1.75 0.03
C LYS A 64 -11.31 -0.37 0.64
N GLN A 65 -10.34 0.53 0.62
CA GLN A 65 -10.52 1.87 1.15
C GLN A 65 -11.53 2.66 0.31
N ASN A 66 -12.41 3.40 0.98
CA ASN A 66 -13.44 4.21 0.29
C ASN A 66 -12.82 5.40 -0.43
N GLU A 67 -11.75 5.95 0.12
CA GLU A 67 -11.02 7.10 -0.40
C GLU A 67 -9.54 6.78 -0.44
N PHE A 68 -8.85 7.29 -1.46
CA PHE A 68 -7.41 7.12 -1.64
C PHE A 68 -6.73 8.50 -1.58
N PRO A 69 -5.45 8.56 -1.16
CA PRO A 69 -4.64 9.77 -1.26
C PRO A 69 -4.69 10.36 -2.68
N SER A 70 -4.78 11.69 -2.80
CA SER A 70 -4.85 12.36 -4.10
C SER A 70 -3.65 12.02 -5.00
N ASN A 71 -2.49 11.75 -4.40
CA ASN A 71 -1.28 11.36 -5.09
C ASN A 71 -0.90 9.93 -4.69
N LEU A 72 -1.60 8.96 -5.26
CA LEU A 72 -1.36 7.54 -5.06
C LEU A 72 -0.50 6.98 -6.21
N LYS A 73 0.63 6.37 -5.89
CA LYS A 73 1.47 5.62 -6.83
C LYS A 73 1.78 4.23 -6.29
N VAL A 74 0.79 3.36 -6.40
CA VAL A 74 0.87 1.97 -5.96
C VAL A 74 0.33 1.09 -7.07
N THR A 75 1.24 0.51 -7.83
CA THR A 75 0.93 -0.37 -8.96
C THR A 75 1.31 -1.79 -8.62
N CYS A 76 0.38 -2.72 -8.79
CA CYS A 76 0.59 -4.14 -8.54
C CYS A 76 1.55 -4.72 -9.59
N THR A 77 2.52 -5.49 -9.12
CA THR A 77 3.40 -6.32 -9.97
C THR A 77 3.06 -7.80 -9.86
N LYS A 78 2.34 -8.18 -8.79
CA LYS A 78 1.82 -9.52 -8.55
C LYS A 78 0.44 -9.45 -7.87
N PRO A 79 -0.35 -10.53 -7.94
CA PRO A 79 -0.21 -11.63 -8.90
C PRO A 79 -0.43 -11.17 -10.36
N GLU A 80 -0.09 -12.02 -11.33
CA GLU A 80 -0.21 -11.73 -12.78
C GLU A 80 -1.61 -11.22 -13.18
N SER A 81 -2.66 -11.72 -12.53
CA SER A 81 -4.05 -11.34 -12.80
C SER A 81 -4.37 -9.86 -12.53
N VAL A 82 -3.53 -9.15 -11.77
CA VAL A 82 -3.69 -7.72 -11.46
C VAL A 82 -2.43 -6.92 -11.78
N GLU A 83 -1.46 -7.51 -12.50
CA GLU A 83 -0.22 -6.84 -12.86
C GLU A 83 -0.49 -5.57 -13.69
N GLY A 84 0.20 -4.49 -13.35
CA GLY A 84 0.06 -3.18 -14.00
C GLY A 84 -1.14 -2.36 -13.51
N LEU A 85 -2.06 -2.92 -12.74
CA LEU A 85 -3.19 -2.17 -12.18
C LEU A 85 -2.78 -1.35 -10.96
N SER A 86 -3.37 -0.17 -10.81
CA SER A 86 -3.30 0.58 -9.55
C SER A 86 -4.10 -0.14 -8.47
N ILE A 87 -3.62 -0.14 -7.22
CA ILE A 87 -4.35 -0.74 -6.08
C ILE A 87 -5.77 -0.16 -5.93
N SER A 88 -5.97 1.11 -6.30
CA SER A 88 -7.27 1.79 -6.27
C SER A 88 -8.27 1.31 -7.33
N GLN A 89 -7.81 0.57 -8.33
CA GLN A 89 -8.66 -0.02 -9.38
C GLN A 89 -9.12 -1.44 -9.01
N LEU A 90 -8.54 -2.04 -7.97
CA LEU A 90 -8.86 -3.40 -7.60
C LEU A 90 -10.24 -3.48 -6.92
N LYS A 91 -11.05 -4.42 -7.39
CA LYS A 91 -12.38 -4.72 -6.86
C LYS A 91 -12.32 -5.86 -5.84
N PRO A 92 -13.34 -6.01 -4.96
CA PRO A 92 -13.42 -7.13 -4.02
C PRO A 92 -13.30 -8.52 -4.68
N SER A 93 -13.74 -8.67 -5.93
CA SER A 93 -13.65 -9.92 -6.69
C SER A 93 -12.21 -10.41 -6.90
N HIS A 94 -11.22 -9.52 -6.99
CA HIS A 94 -9.82 -9.93 -7.12
C HIS A 94 -9.30 -10.63 -5.85
N PHE A 95 -9.96 -10.41 -4.71
CA PHE A 95 -9.62 -10.98 -3.41
C PHE A 95 -10.65 -12.01 -2.93
N ALA A 96 -11.48 -12.56 -3.84
CA ALA A 96 -12.57 -13.47 -3.47
C ALA A 96 -12.07 -14.78 -2.81
N HIS A 97 -10.83 -15.18 -3.07
CA HIS A 97 -10.19 -16.38 -2.52
C HIS A 97 -9.51 -16.16 -1.16
N CYS A 98 -9.55 -14.94 -0.63
CA CYS A 98 -8.88 -14.54 0.61
C CYS A 98 -9.77 -14.72 1.84
N GLU A 99 -10.37 -15.90 1.99
CA GLU A 99 -11.20 -16.27 3.15
C GLU A 99 -10.34 -16.60 4.38
#